data_AF-A0A7R9HZW3-F1
#
_entry.id   AF-A0A7R9HZW3-F1
#
_cell.length_a   1.000
_cell.length_b   1.000
_cell.length_c   1.000
_cell.angle_alpha   90.00
_cell.angle_beta   90.00
_cell.angle_gamma   90.00
#
_symmetry.space_group_name_H-M   'P 1'
#
loop_
_entity.id
_entity.type
_entity.pdbx_description
1 polymer ?
#
loop_
_entity_poly.entity_id
_entity_poly.type
_entity_poly.pdbx_seq_one_letter_code
_entity_poly.pdbx_strand_id
1 'polypeptide(L)'
;MHSHSIAREITMLTFQLNKFVSTERKTCTVYPSADKVWTWTHMCPISKVKVVILGQDPYHNPGQAHGLCFSVSKGINPPPSLLNMYKELSTDIEGFCSPSHGNLAGWARQGVLLLNACLTVRANSPNSHKDQGWEQLTDAVIKHISDRSHGVVFLLWGAYAQKKAAFVDKKKHHLLKTVHPSPLSAHRGFFGCKHFSQCNELLKKNGKTPINWADLPVD
;
A
#
# COMPACT_ATOMS: atom_id res chain seq x y z
N MET A 1 24.74 -11.03 14.84
CA MET A 1 24.65 -12.18 13.92
C MET A 1 23.29 -12.31 13.22
N HIS A 2 22.14 -12.10 13.90
CA HIS A 2 20.80 -12.23 13.28
C HIS A 2 20.46 -11.24 12.15
N SER A 3 20.92 -9.98 12.22
CA SER A 3 20.62 -8.95 11.21
C SER A 3 21.23 -9.24 9.84
N HIS A 4 22.40 -9.88 9.80
CA HIS A 4 23.09 -10.24 8.54
C HIS A 4 22.40 -11.42 7.83
N SER A 5 21.72 -12.29 8.58
CA SER A 5 20.97 -13.42 8.03
C SER A 5 19.72 -12.98 7.26
N ILE A 6 18.94 -12.06 7.84
CA ILE A 6 17.68 -11.56 7.25
C ILE A 6 17.96 -10.73 5.99
N ALA A 7 18.99 -9.88 6.02
CA ALA A 7 19.38 -9.09 4.84
C ALA A 7 19.79 -10.00 3.67
N ARG A 8 20.52 -11.09 3.95
CA ARG A 8 20.90 -12.09 2.95
C ARG A 8 19.69 -12.84 2.41
N GLU A 9 18.75 -13.22 3.25
CA GLU A 9 17.51 -13.90 2.86
C GLU A 9 16.63 -13.01 1.97
N ILE A 10 16.41 -11.75 2.36
CA ILE A 10 15.68 -10.77 1.53
C ILE A 10 16.36 -10.55 0.18
N THR A 11 17.70 -10.50 0.16
CA THR A 11 18.47 -10.33 -1.08
C THR A 11 18.28 -11.54 -2.00
N MET A 12 18.38 -12.75 -1.46
CA MET A 12 18.16 -13.98 -2.22
C MET A 12 16.73 -14.08 -2.74
N LEU A 13 15.73 -13.77 -1.91
CA LEU A 13 14.32 -13.77 -2.30
C LEU A 13 14.05 -12.75 -3.41
N THR A 14 14.59 -11.54 -3.26
CA THR A 14 14.49 -10.48 -4.28
C THR A 14 15.10 -10.92 -5.60
N PHE A 15 16.26 -11.58 -5.56
CA PHE A 15 16.90 -12.14 -6.76
C PHE A 15 16.02 -13.18 -7.46
N GLN A 16 15.44 -14.13 -6.70
CA GLN A 16 14.55 -15.14 -7.26
C GLN A 16 13.28 -14.52 -7.87
N LEU A 17 12.68 -13.55 -7.18
CA LEU A 17 11.51 -12.81 -7.67
C LEU A 17 11.82 -12.05 -8.96
N ASN A 18 12.98 -11.38 -9.03
CA ASN A 18 13.41 -10.69 -10.23
C ASN A 18 13.61 -11.67 -11.41
N LYS A 19 14.18 -12.86 -11.16
CA LYS A 19 14.33 -13.90 -12.19
C LYS A 19 12.98 -14.44 -12.67
N PHE A 20 12.07 -14.73 -11.75
CA PHE A 20 10.70 -15.16 -12.04
C PHE A 20 9.99 -14.13 -12.92
N VAL A 21 9.92 -12.88 -12.47
CA VAL A 21 9.25 -11.79 -13.21
C VAL A 21 9.90 -11.51 -14.55
N SER A 22 11.24 -11.55 -14.63
CA SER A 22 11.94 -11.38 -15.91
C SER A 22 11.63 -12.50 -16.90
N THR A 23 11.34 -13.70 -16.41
CA THR A 23 10.91 -14.83 -17.24
C THR A 23 9.47 -14.63 -17.71
N GLU A 24 8.55 -14.27 -16.82
CA GLU A 24 7.15 -13.96 -17.17
C GLU A 24 7.04 -12.86 -18.22
N ARG A 25 7.89 -11.82 -18.11
CA ARG A 25 7.93 -10.70 -19.07
C ARG A 25 8.35 -11.09 -20.49
N LYS A 26 8.94 -12.28 -20.70
CA LYS A 26 9.29 -12.77 -22.04
C LYS A 26 8.09 -13.26 -22.83
N THR A 27 7.02 -13.68 -22.14
CA THR A 27 5.86 -14.33 -22.76
C THR A 27 4.56 -13.59 -22.49
N CYS A 28 4.51 -12.75 -21.46
CA CYS A 28 3.31 -12.04 -21.04
C CYS A 28 3.60 -10.57 -20.71
N THR A 29 2.59 -9.72 -20.84
CA THR A 29 2.64 -8.38 -20.26
C THR A 29 2.46 -8.49 -18.75
N VAL A 30 3.41 -7.94 -17.99
CA VAL A 30 3.39 -7.91 -16.52
C VAL A 30 3.37 -6.46 -16.04
N TYR A 31 2.47 -6.15 -15.11
CA TYR A 31 2.35 -4.85 -14.46
C TYR A 31 2.87 -4.88 -13.01
N PRO A 32 3.38 -3.76 -12.48
CA PRO A 32 3.75 -2.56 -13.23
C PRO A 32 4.98 -2.83 -14.13
N SER A 33 5.46 -1.83 -14.88
CA SER A 33 6.75 -1.93 -15.60
C SER A 33 7.91 -2.17 -14.63
N ALA A 34 9.02 -2.75 -15.11
CA ALA A 34 10.11 -3.21 -14.25
C ALA A 34 10.71 -2.08 -13.37
N ASP A 35 10.84 -0.88 -13.92
CA ASP A 35 11.30 0.35 -13.26
C ASP A 35 10.36 0.83 -12.15
N LYS A 36 9.09 0.39 -12.16
CA LYS A 36 8.04 0.82 -11.23
C LYS A 36 7.69 -0.22 -10.17
N VAL A 37 8.28 -1.41 -10.18
CA VAL A 37 8.00 -2.45 -9.15
C VAL A 37 8.38 -1.94 -7.75
N TRP A 38 9.44 -1.16 -7.66
CA TRP A 38 10.04 -0.70 -6.41
C TRP A 38 9.71 0.74 -6.04
N THR A 39 8.75 1.38 -6.74
CA THR A 39 8.36 2.79 -6.52
C THR A 39 8.12 3.12 -5.04
N TRP A 40 7.45 2.24 -4.30
CA TRP A 40 7.19 2.40 -2.87
C TRP A 40 8.45 2.58 -2.00
N THR A 41 9.61 2.05 -2.42
CA THR A 41 10.90 2.24 -1.72
C THR A 41 11.50 3.63 -1.92
N HIS A 42 11.16 4.29 -3.03
CA HIS A 42 11.74 5.58 -3.43
C HIS A 42 10.95 6.78 -2.89
N MET A 43 9.74 6.57 -2.39
CA MET A 43 8.86 7.65 -1.94
C MET A 43 9.24 8.20 -0.56
N CYS A 44 9.60 7.32 0.36
CA CYS A 44 9.96 7.68 1.73
C CYS A 44 10.84 6.59 2.34
N PRO A 45 11.95 6.94 3.02
CA PRO A 45 12.75 5.97 3.75
C PRO A 45 11.91 5.20 4.76
N ILE A 46 12.18 3.90 4.92
CA ILE A 46 11.42 3.02 5.83
C ILE A 46 11.39 3.53 7.28
N SER A 47 12.45 4.23 7.72
CA SER A 47 12.56 4.84 9.05
C SER A 47 11.63 6.04 9.27
N LYS A 48 11.09 6.62 8.20
CA LYS A 48 10.15 7.75 8.22
C LYS A 48 8.70 7.32 8.01
N VAL A 49 8.42 6.02 7.92
CA VAL A 49 7.06 5.50 7.77
C VAL A 49 6.22 5.82 9.01
N LYS A 50 5.09 6.49 8.77
CA LYS A 50 4.09 6.86 9.80
C LYS A 50 2.83 6.00 9.67
N VAL A 51 2.46 5.66 8.44
CA VAL A 51 1.22 4.95 8.11
C VAL A 51 1.54 3.83 7.13
N VAL A 52 0.86 2.69 7.23
CA VAL A 52 0.93 1.58 6.26
C VAL A 52 -0.47 1.30 5.74
N ILE A 53 -0.63 1.32 4.42
CA ILE A 53 -1.84 0.89 3.71
C ILE A 53 -1.47 -0.34 2.89
N LEU A 54 -2.21 -1.43 3.07
CA LEU A 54 -1.96 -2.70 2.39
C LEU A 54 -3.01 -2.96 1.30
N GLY A 55 -2.54 -3.15 0.08
CA GLY A 55 -3.33 -3.74 -1.02
C GLY A 55 -2.98 -5.22 -1.24
N GLN A 56 -3.73 -5.87 -2.13
CA GLN A 56 -3.56 -7.29 -2.44
C GLN A 56 -2.52 -7.47 -3.56
N ASP A 57 -2.87 -7.10 -4.79
CA ASP A 57 -2.02 -7.13 -5.97
C ASP A 57 -2.12 -5.80 -6.76
N PRO A 58 -1.20 -5.52 -7.70
CA PRO A 58 -1.28 -4.32 -8.53
C PRO A 58 -2.50 -4.36 -9.44
N TYR A 59 -2.93 -3.20 -9.93
CA TYR A 59 -3.90 -3.15 -11.01
C TYR A 59 -3.39 -3.90 -12.26
N HIS A 60 -4.26 -4.71 -12.86
CA HIS A 60 -3.90 -5.61 -13.97
C HIS A 60 -4.27 -5.05 -15.35
N ASN A 61 -4.76 -3.81 -15.45
CA ASN A 61 -5.07 -3.17 -16.74
C ASN A 61 -3.93 -2.24 -17.19
N PRO A 62 -3.80 -1.99 -18.51
CA PRO A 62 -2.77 -1.11 -19.05
C PRO A 62 -2.72 0.26 -18.38
N GLY A 63 -1.52 0.73 -18.07
CA GLY A 63 -1.25 2.07 -17.53
C GLY A 63 -1.65 2.31 -16.08
N GLN A 64 -2.39 1.40 -15.43
CA GLN A 64 -2.90 1.63 -14.07
C GLN A 64 -1.80 1.49 -13.00
N ALA A 65 -1.18 0.32 -12.89
CA ALA A 65 -0.22 0.07 -11.81
C ALA A 65 1.10 0.82 -12.02
N HIS A 66 1.57 1.48 -10.96
CA HIS A 66 2.86 2.18 -10.95
C HIS A 66 3.67 1.97 -9.66
N GLY A 67 3.35 0.91 -8.91
CA GLY A 67 4.15 0.49 -7.74
C GLY A 67 3.70 1.03 -6.38
N LEU A 68 2.56 1.73 -6.33
CA LEU A 68 1.91 2.18 -5.10
C LEU A 68 0.49 1.59 -5.05
N CYS A 69 0.11 0.92 -3.96
CA CYS A 69 -1.23 0.32 -3.84
C CYS A 69 -2.34 1.39 -3.96
N PHE A 70 -3.46 1.01 -4.56
CA PHE A 70 -4.62 1.87 -4.89
C PHE A 70 -4.36 3.06 -5.83
N SER A 71 -3.11 3.39 -6.12
CA SER A 71 -2.78 4.56 -6.94
C SER A 71 -2.67 4.23 -8.42
N VAL A 72 -3.06 5.18 -9.26
CA VAL A 72 -2.81 5.19 -10.70
C VAL A 72 -2.05 6.45 -11.11
N SER A 73 -1.36 6.40 -12.25
CA SER A 73 -0.68 7.58 -12.81
C SER A 73 -1.70 8.66 -13.23
N LYS A 74 -1.25 9.92 -13.36
CA LYS A 74 -2.10 10.98 -13.93
C LYS A 74 -2.49 10.64 -15.38
N GLY A 75 -3.65 11.12 -15.80
CA GLY A 75 -4.25 10.78 -17.10
C GLY A 75 -4.94 9.41 -17.13
N ILE A 76 -4.83 8.60 -16.06
CA ILE A 76 -5.58 7.36 -15.90
C ILE A 76 -6.74 7.61 -14.95
N ASN A 77 -7.95 7.22 -15.37
CA ASN A 77 -9.14 7.35 -14.56
C ASN A 77 -8.97 6.60 -13.22
N PRO A 78 -9.25 7.24 -12.08
CA PRO A 78 -9.24 6.59 -10.78
C PRO A 78 -10.12 5.33 -10.77
N PRO A 79 -9.59 4.16 -10.37
CA PRO A 79 -10.39 2.94 -10.30
C PRO A 79 -11.49 3.03 -9.21
N PRO A 80 -12.53 2.18 -9.26
CA PRO A 80 -13.67 2.28 -8.34
C PRO A 80 -13.31 2.24 -6.85
N SER A 81 -12.28 1.46 -6.47
CA SER A 81 -11.80 1.45 -5.08
C SER A 81 -11.20 2.79 -4.65
N LEU A 82 -10.46 3.45 -5.53
CA LEU A 82 -9.88 4.77 -5.22
C LEU A 82 -10.96 5.85 -5.17
N LEU A 83 -11.95 5.80 -6.06
CA LEU A 83 -13.11 6.69 -6.00
C LEU A 83 -13.86 6.57 -4.68
N ASN A 84 -14.02 5.34 -4.16
CA ASN A 84 -14.64 5.14 -2.85
C ASN A 84 -13.75 5.66 -1.71
N MET A 85 -12.42 5.54 -1.81
CA MET A 85 -11.51 6.18 -0.85
C MET A 85 -11.66 7.70 -0.85
N TYR A 86 -11.77 8.33 -2.02
CA TYR A 86 -12.02 9.77 -2.13
C TYR A 86 -13.39 10.18 -1.59
N LYS A 87 -14.43 9.38 -1.83
CA LYS A 87 -15.76 9.60 -1.25
C LYS A 87 -15.73 9.57 0.28
N GLU A 88 -15.03 8.60 0.87
CA GLU A 88 -14.84 8.54 2.33
C GLU A 88 -14.06 9.77 2.83
N LEU A 89 -12.95 10.11 2.18
CA LEU A 89 -12.14 11.29 2.51
C LEU A 89 -12.95 12.58 2.50
N SER A 90 -13.80 12.79 1.50
CA SER A 90 -14.67 13.99 1.42
C SER A 90 -15.67 14.09 2.57
N THR A 91 -16.01 12.98 3.22
CA THR A 91 -16.88 12.98 4.41
C THR A 91 -16.11 12.96 5.74
N ASP A 92 -14.84 12.57 5.72
CA ASP A 92 -14.01 12.37 6.91
C ASP A 92 -13.07 13.55 7.18
N ILE A 93 -12.50 14.14 6.12
CA ILE A 93 -11.53 15.22 6.19
C ILE A 93 -12.18 16.52 5.70
N GLU A 94 -12.38 17.44 6.63
CA GLU A 94 -12.89 18.78 6.32
C GLU A 94 -12.01 19.47 5.26
N GLY A 95 -12.66 20.04 4.23
CA GLY A 95 -11.99 20.71 3.12
C GLY A 95 -11.35 19.78 2.09
N PHE A 96 -11.48 18.44 2.20
CA PHE A 96 -10.98 17.54 1.16
C PHE A 96 -11.86 17.58 -0.09
N CYS A 97 -11.28 18.07 -1.19
CA CYS A 97 -11.86 17.99 -2.52
C CYS A 97 -11.23 16.83 -3.29
N SER A 98 -12.07 15.97 -3.88
CA SER A 98 -11.58 14.86 -4.70
C SER A 98 -10.84 15.39 -5.93
N PRO A 99 -9.58 14.97 -6.18
CA PRO A 99 -8.84 15.38 -7.36
C PRO A 99 -9.39 14.71 -8.63
N SER A 100 -9.02 15.25 -9.80
CA SER A 100 -9.38 14.67 -11.10
C SER A 100 -8.51 13.46 -11.51
N HIS A 101 -7.48 13.15 -10.72
CA HIS A 101 -6.49 12.10 -10.98
C HIS A 101 -6.39 11.11 -9.81
N GLY A 102 -5.71 9.97 -10.01
CA GLY A 102 -5.59 8.91 -9.01
C GLY A 102 -4.19 8.71 -8.40
N ASN A 103 -3.35 9.74 -8.48
CA ASN A 103 -1.94 9.65 -8.08
C ASN A 103 -1.77 9.98 -6.60
N LEU A 104 -1.32 9.01 -5.81
CA LEU A 104 -1.18 9.09 -4.34
C LEU A 104 0.27 9.32 -3.90
N ALA A 105 1.17 9.71 -4.80
CA ALA A 105 2.58 9.95 -4.47
C ALA A 105 2.76 11.03 -3.38
N GLY A 106 1.84 11.99 -3.26
CA GLY A 106 1.84 12.99 -2.18
C GLY A 106 1.78 12.35 -0.80
N TRP A 107 0.86 11.41 -0.60
CA TRP A 107 0.77 10.62 0.64
C TRP A 107 2.04 9.82 0.88
N ALA A 108 2.59 9.20 -0.17
CA ALA A 108 3.77 8.36 -0.05
C ALA A 108 5.00 9.14 0.45
N ARG A 109 5.22 10.37 -0.07
CA ARG A 109 6.29 11.27 0.39
C ARG A 109 6.14 11.70 1.84
N GLN A 110 4.90 11.78 2.34
CA GLN A 110 4.61 12.10 3.73
C GLN A 110 4.80 10.91 4.69
N GLY A 111 5.27 9.75 4.22
CA GLY A 111 5.48 8.57 5.05
C GLY A 111 4.27 7.64 5.15
N VAL A 112 3.37 7.68 4.16
CA VAL A 112 2.35 6.64 3.96
C VAL A 112 2.92 5.54 3.06
N LEU A 113 3.28 4.40 3.63
CA LEU A 113 3.71 3.25 2.85
C LEU A 113 2.50 2.62 2.13
N LEU A 114 2.46 2.76 0.81
CA LEU A 114 1.44 2.20 -0.08
C LEU A 114 1.94 0.88 -0.68
N LEU A 115 1.80 -0.22 0.06
CA LEU A 115 2.38 -1.51 -0.29
C LEU A 115 1.31 -2.52 -0.72
N ASN A 116 1.50 -3.19 -1.86
CA ASN A 116 0.74 -4.40 -2.18
C ASN A 116 1.44 -5.63 -1.60
N ALA A 117 0.68 -6.69 -1.30
CA ALA A 117 1.27 -7.95 -0.86
C ALA A 117 1.96 -8.72 -1.98
N CYS A 118 1.37 -8.69 -3.17
CA CYS A 118 2.02 -9.09 -4.42
C CYS A 118 2.46 -7.83 -5.18
N LEU A 119 3.69 -7.76 -5.68
CA LEU A 119 4.21 -6.54 -6.31
C LEU A 119 4.14 -6.56 -7.85
N THR A 120 3.73 -7.68 -8.45
CA THR A 120 3.54 -7.78 -9.90
C THR A 120 2.31 -8.62 -10.25
N VAL A 121 1.79 -8.46 -11.46
CA VAL A 121 0.62 -9.21 -11.95
C VAL A 121 0.67 -9.30 -13.47
N ARG A 122 0.22 -10.40 -14.07
CA ARG A 122 -0.03 -10.47 -15.52
C ARG A 122 -1.23 -9.60 -15.90
N ALA A 123 -1.15 -9.02 -17.10
CA ALA A 123 -2.26 -8.28 -17.67
C ALA A 123 -3.56 -9.11 -17.65
N ASN A 124 -4.66 -8.49 -17.25
CA ASN A 124 -6.01 -9.08 -17.18
C ASN A 124 -6.14 -10.36 -16.33
N SER A 125 -5.14 -10.66 -15.49
CA SER A 125 -5.08 -11.90 -14.71
C SER A 125 -4.82 -11.57 -13.24
N PRO A 126 -5.82 -11.06 -12.48
CA PRO A 126 -5.66 -10.73 -11.07
C PRO A 126 -5.13 -11.93 -10.28
N ASN A 127 -4.25 -11.67 -9.31
CA ASN A 127 -3.57 -12.70 -8.50
C ASN A 127 -2.72 -13.73 -9.27
N SER A 128 -2.39 -13.50 -10.54
CA SER A 128 -1.58 -14.44 -11.34
C SER A 128 -0.18 -14.70 -10.79
N HIS A 129 0.39 -13.78 -10.02
CA HIS A 129 1.71 -13.93 -9.36
C HIS A 129 1.59 -14.18 -7.85
N LYS A 130 0.41 -14.60 -7.36
CA LYS A 130 0.26 -15.03 -5.98
C LYS A 130 1.14 -16.24 -5.67
N ASP A 131 1.57 -16.37 -4.43
CA ASP A 131 2.34 -17.51 -3.92
C ASP A 131 3.70 -17.71 -4.64
N GLN A 132 4.19 -16.70 -5.38
CA GLN A 132 5.50 -16.72 -6.06
C GLN A 132 6.64 -16.17 -5.18
N GLY A 133 6.34 -15.73 -3.95
CA GLY A 133 7.32 -15.24 -2.97
C GLY A 133 7.21 -13.75 -2.65
N TRP A 134 6.36 -12.99 -3.35
CA TRP A 134 6.15 -11.57 -3.06
C TRP A 134 5.58 -11.36 -1.65
N GLU A 135 4.72 -12.27 -1.21
CA GLU A 135 4.09 -12.23 0.10
C GLU A 135 5.14 -12.32 1.21
N GLN A 136 6.11 -13.21 1.07
CA GLN A 136 7.23 -13.39 2.01
C GLN A 136 8.09 -12.12 2.07
N LEU A 137 8.39 -11.52 0.92
CA LEU A 137 9.16 -10.28 0.85
C LEU A 137 8.43 -9.14 1.57
N THR A 138 7.15 -8.96 1.28
CA THR A 138 6.34 -7.88 1.84
C THR A 138 6.01 -8.13 3.30
N ASP A 139 5.92 -9.39 3.75
CA ASP A 139 5.85 -9.75 5.17
C ASP A 139 7.13 -9.35 5.90
N ALA A 140 8.31 -9.57 5.31
CA ALA A 140 9.58 -9.14 5.89
C ALA A 140 9.65 -7.60 6.03
N VAL A 141 9.10 -6.84 5.07
CA VAL A 141 8.99 -5.38 5.16
C VAL A 141 8.09 -4.96 6.33
N ILE A 142 6.88 -5.53 6.42
CA ILE A 142 5.93 -5.23 7.50
C ILE A 142 6.51 -5.61 8.86
N LYS A 143 7.18 -6.77 8.94
CA LYS A 143 7.87 -7.23 10.15
C LYS A 143 8.99 -6.29 10.56
N HIS A 144 9.81 -5.84 9.61
CA HIS A 144 10.86 -4.85 9.89
C HIS A 144 10.26 -3.57 10.49
N ILE A 145 9.17 -3.06 9.93
CA ILE A 145 8.47 -1.88 10.46
C ILE A 145 7.94 -2.16 11.88
N SER A 146 7.31 -3.31 12.09
CA SER A 146 6.77 -3.69 13.40
C SER A 146 7.84 -3.89 14.48
N ASP A 147 9.02 -4.36 14.10
CA ASP A 147 10.11 -4.63 15.03
C ASP A 147 10.91 -3.36 15.38
N ARG A 148 11.05 -2.44 14.40
CA ARG A 148 12.00 -1.31 14.48
C ARG A 148 11.35 0.05 14.68
N SER A 149 10.05 0.17 14.46
CA SER A 149 9.32 1.43 14.60
C SER A 149 8.36 1.39 15.79
N HIS A 150 7.86 2.55 16.20
CA HIS A 150 6.82 2.66 17.22
C HIS A 150 5.73 3.62 16.74
N GLY A 151 4.49 3.38 17.16
CA GLY A 151 3.36 4.27 16.90
C GLY A 151 3.03 4.44 15.42
N VAL A 152 3.27 3.40 14.60
CA VAL A 152 2.85 3.35 13.19
C VAL A 152 1.37 2.99 13.13
N VAL A 153 0.61 3.64 12.25
CA VAL A 153 -0.81 3.34 12.04
C VAL A 153 -0.97 2.44 10.81
N PHE A 154 -1.55 1.25 10.99
CA PHE A 154 -1.85 0.30 9.92
C PHE A 154 -3.32 0.41 9.54
N LEU A 155 -3.60 0.79 8.29
CA LEU A 155 -4.94 0.80 7.72
C LEU A 155 -5.17 -0.51 6.96
N LEU A 156 -5.93 -1.41 7.58
CA LEU A 156 -6.12 -2.79 7.14
C LEU A 156 -7.52 -2.97 6.55
N TRP A 157 -7.65 -2.70 5.26
CA TRP A 157 -8.91 -2.73 4.53
C TRP A 157 -9.16 -4.09 3.85
N GLY A 158 -10.11 -4.84 4.38
CA GLY A 158 -10.47 -6.18 3.91
C GLY A 158 -9.73 -7.32 4.61
N ALA A 159 -10.28 -8.52 4.50
CA ALA A 159 -9.80 -9.71 5.22
C ALA A 159 -8.34 -10.07 4.90
N TYR A 160 -7.92 -9.88 3.64
CA TYR A 160 -6.56 -10.18 3.20
C TYR A 160 -5.53 -9.28 3.92
N ALA A 161 -5.72 -7.96 3.92
CA ALA A 161 -4.84 -7.01 4.63
C ALA A 161 -4.81 -7.30 6.14
N GLN A 162 -5.96 -7.62 6.73
CA GLN A 162 -6.07 -7.95 8.15
C GLN A 162 -5.32 -9.23 8.51
N LYS A 163 -5.37 -10.26 7.65
CA LYS A 163 -4.59 -11.50 7.83
C LYS A 163 -3.09 -11.24 7.69
N LYS A 164 -2.68 -10.47 6.67
CA LYS A 164 -1.28 -10.16 6.40
C LYS A 164 -0.59 -9.44 7.56
N ALA A 165 -1.29 -8.52 8.21
CA ALA A 165 -0.75 -7.77 9.35
C ALA A 165 -1.08 -8.40 10.72
N ALA A 166 -1.51 -9.66 10.78
CA ALA A 166 -1.91 -10.31 12.04
C ALA A 166 -0.77 -10.42 13.07
N PHE A 167 0.48 -10.46 12.61
CA PHE A 167 1.68 -10.56 13.45
C PHE A 167 2.19 -9.19 13.97
N VAL A 168 1.60 -8.07 13.54
CA VAL A 168 2.04 -6.73 13.98
C VAL A 168 1.78 -6.56 15.48
N ASP A 169 2.77 -6.04 16.20
CA ASP A 169 2.69 -5.80 17.64
C ASP A 169 1.70 -4.66 17.97
N LYS A 170 0.49 -5.03 18.39
CA LYS A 170 -0.59 -4.09 18.75
C LYS A 170 -0.31 -3.26 20.00
N LYS A 171 0.71 -3.59 20.79
CA LYS A 171 1.15 -2.76 21.92
C LYS A 171 2.04 -1.60 21.45
N LYS A 172 2.74 -1.79 20.33
CA LYS A 172 3.63 -0.78 19.72
C LYS A 172 2.94 0.04 18.63
N HIS A 173 1.93 -0.52 17.97
CA HIS A 173 1.33 0.06 16.77
C HIS A 173 -0.19 0.10 16.86
N HIS A 174 -0.79 0.96 16.02
CA HIS A 174 -2.23 1.13 15.93
C HIS A 174 -2.75 0.41 14.70
N LEU A 175 -3.80 -0.41 14.84
CA LEU A 175 -4.42 -1.13 13.72
C LEU A 175 -5.86 -0.67 13.56
N LEU A 176 -6.14 0.06 12.47
CA LEU A 176 -7.50 0.43 12.08
C LEU A 176 -7.99 -0.56 11.01
N LYS A 177 -9.12 -1.21 11.27
CA LYS A 177 -9.64 -2.30 10.44
C LYS A 177 -11.04 -1.99 9.94
N THR A 178 -11.26 -2.18 8.64
CA THR A 178 -12.60 -2.20 8.05
C THR A 178 -12.61 -3.10 6.80
N VAL A 179 -13.74 -3.19 6.10
CA VAL A 179 -13.89 -3.88 4.81
C VAL A 179 -13.14 -3.14 3.69
N HIS A 180 -12.93 -3.80 2.55
CA HIS A 180 -12.20 -3.21 1.42
C HIS A 180 -13.01 -2.05 0.78
N PRO A 181 -12.37 -1.01 0.23
CA PRO A 181 -13.06 0.07 -0.52
C PRO A 181 -13.67 -0.36 -1.86
N SER A 182 -13.67 -1.65 -2.20
CA SER A 182 -14.27 -2.13 -3.45
C SER A 182 -15.78 -1.88 -3.44
N PRO A 183 -16.41 -1.59 -4.59
CA PRO A 183 -17.87 -1.49 -4.69
C PRO A 183 -18.61 -2.68 -4.07
N LEU A 184 -18.03 -3.89 -4.14
CA LEU A 184 -18.58 -5.12 -3.56
C LEU A 184 -18.69 -5.11 -2.03
N SER A 185 -18.02 -4.18 -1.36
CA SER A 185 -17.85 -4.22 0.09
C SER A 185 -17.91 -2.88 0.80
N ALA A 186 -17.74 -1.75 0.09
CA ALA A 186 -17.54 -0.46 0.74
C ALA A 186 -18.69 -0.05 1.69
N HIS A 187 -19.93 -0.36 1.29
CA HIS A 187 -21.13 -0.11 2.10
C HIS A 187 -21.22 -0.95 3.39
N ARG A 188 -20.42 -2.02 3.53
CA ARG A 188 -20.42 -2.89 4.72
C ARG A 188 -19.53 -2.35 5.86
N GLY A 189 -18.99 -1.15 5.72
CA GLY A 189 -18.25 -0.49 6.80
C GLY A 189 -17.04 0.35 6.37
N PHE A 190 -16.65 0.38 5.09
CA PHE A 190 -15.60 1.28 4.63
C PHE A 190 -16.11 2.72 4.66
N PHE A 191 -17.32 2.95 4.13
CA PHE A 191 -17.99 4.23 4.27
C PHE A 191 -18.38 4.48 5.73
N GLY A 192 -17.99 5.64 6.25
CA GLY A 192 -18.17 6.03 7.65
C GLY A 192 -17.11 5.46 8.59
N CYS A 193 -16.08 4.77 8.10
CA CYS A 193 -15.02 4.22 8.96
C CYS A 193 -14.19 5.32 9.62
N LYS A 194 -14.10 6.50 8.99
CA LYS A 194 -13.33 7.66 9.45
C LYS A 194 -11.85 7.35 9.72
N HIS A 195 -11.27 6.42 8.95
CA HIS A 195 -9.89 5.98 9.15
C HIS A 195 -8.86 7.09 8.91
N PHE A 196 -9.15 8.09 8.07
CA PHE A 196 -8.19 9.14 7.72
C PHE A 196 -8.05 10.15 8.87
N SER A 197 -9.16 10.58 9.47
CA SER A 197 -9.16 11.44 10.65
C SER A 197 -8.64 10.71 11.89
N GLN A 198 -9.11 9.48 12.16
CA GLN A 198 -8.61 8.64 13.25
C GLN A 198 -7.10 8.38 13.14
N CYS A 199 -6.60 8.14 11.92
CA CYS A 199 -5.16 8.00 11.69
C CYS A 199 -4.40 9.25 12.15
N ASN A 200 -4.88 10.44 11.76
CA ASN A 200 -4.26 11.69 12.16
C ASN A 200 -4.33 11.94 13.67
N GLU A 201 -5.42 11.59 14.34
CA GLU A 201 -5.52 11.65 15.79
C GLU A 201 -4.50 10.75 16.49
N LEU A 202 -4.34 9.51 16.01
CA LEU A 202 -3.36 8.56 16.55
C LEU A 202 -1.92 9.03 16.32
N LEU A 203 -1.63 9.63 15.16
CA LEU A 203 -0.32 10.24 14.90
C LEU A 203 -0.05 11.39 15.86
N LYS A 204 -1.02 12.30 16.07
CA LYS A 204 -0.89 13.41 17.04
C LYS A 204 -0.64 12.89 18.46
N LYS A 205 -1.39 11.89 18.91
CA LYS A 205 -1.22 11.25 20.23
C LYS A 205 0.18 10.65 20.40
N ASN A 206 0.81 10.20 19.32
CA ASN A 206 2.17 9.67 19.31
C ASN A 206 3.25 10.74 19.03
N GLY A 207 2.91 12.04 19.08
CA GLY A 207 3.87 13.13 18.81
C GLY A 207 4.36 13.19 17.36
N LYS A 208 3.63 12.60 16.41
CA LYS A 208 3.98 12.59 14.98
C LYS A 208 3.15 13.61 14.22
N THR A 209 3.76 14.22 13.19
CA THR A 209 3.05 15.09 12.26
C THR A 209 1.92 14.30 11.56
N PRO A 210 0.68 14.82 11.54
CA PRO A 210 -0.43 14.26 10.76
C PRO A 210 -0.09 14.10 9.28
N ILE A 211 -0.87 13.30 8.57
CA ILE A 211 -0.87 13.28 7.10
C ILE A 211 -1.82 14.36 6.61
N ASN A 212 -1.35 15.20 5.69
CA ASN A 212 -2.22 16.03 4.88
C ASN A 212 -2.76 15.16 3.73
N TRP A 213 -3.96 14.62 3.92
CA TRP A 213 -4.60 13.75 2.92
C TRP A 213 -5.00 14.49 1.65
N ALA A 214 -5.07 15.83 1.66
CA ALA A 214 -5.32 16.67 0.48
C ALA A 214 -4.03 17.06 -0.28
N ASP A 215 -2.83 16.84 0.30
CA ASP A 215 -1.56 17.06 -0.38
C ASP A 215 -1.27 15.92 -1.35
N LEU A 216 -1.82 16.07 -2.55
CA LEU A 216 -1.68 15.21 -3.70
C LEU A 216 -1.01 16.00 -4.85
N PRO A 217 -0.37 15.33 -5.82
CA PRO A 217 0.24 16.03 -6.95
C PRO A 217 -0.77 16.92 -7.69
N VAL A 218 -0.53 18.24 -7.72
CA VAL A 218 -1.28 19.20 -8.56
C VAL A 218 -1.33 18.72 -9.99
N ASP A 219 -2.50 18.78 -10.65
CA ASP A 219 -2.75 18.31 -12.02
C ASP A 219 -1.68 18.71 -13.04
#